data_AF-A0A8C5VQP9-F1
#
_entry.id   AF-A0A8C5VQP9-F1
#
_cell.length_a   1.000
_cell.length_b   1.000
_cell.length_c   1.000
_cell.angle_alpha   90.00
_cell.angle_beta   90.00
_cell.angle_gamma   90.00
#
_symmetry.space_group_name_H-M   'P 1'
#
loop_
_entity.id
_entity.type
_entity.pdbx_description
1 polymer ?
#
loop_
_entity_poly.entity_id
_entity_poly.type
_entity_poly.pdbx_seq_one_letter_code
_entity_poly.pdbx_strand_id
1 'polypeptide(L)' 'MATAAAGPLGLLWGWLWSERFWLPQNVSWADLEGPGDGYGYPRAQHIFSAFPVAAGIFSVRLLFERVSLCCLG' A
#
# COMPACT_ATOMS: atom_id res chain seq x y z
N MET A 1 2.46 12.98 16.19
CA MET A 1 3.75 12.42 15.73
C MET A 1 3.55 11.75 14.37
N ALA A 2 3.79 12.47 13.27
CA ALA A 2 4.01 11.93 11.91
C ALA A 2 4.41 13.07 10.96
N THR A 3 5.48 13.80 11.29
CA THR A 3 6.07 14.84 10.43
C THR A 3 7.31 14.28 9.74
N ALA A 4 7.13 13.30 8.83
CA ALA A 4 8.25 12.74 8.07
C ALA A 4 7.80 12.07 6.75
N ALA A 5 6.99 12.74 5.93
CA ALA A 5 6.76 12.31 4.55
C ALA A 5 6.19 13.44 3.66
N ALA A 6 6.76 14.65 3.69
CA ALA A 6 6.38 15.71 2.74
C ALA A 6 7.14 15.58 1.40
N GLY A 7 7.40 14.35 0.95
CA GLY A 7 8.01 14.06 -0.35
C GLY A 7 6.96 13.50 -1.32
N PRO A 8 7.24 13.44 -2.64
CA PRO A 8 6.30 12.90 -3.63
C PRO A 8 5.82 11.49 -3.26
N LEU A 9 6.69 10.65 -2.68
CA LEU A 9 6.33 9.32 -2.19
C LEU A 9 5.31 9.34 -1.04
N GLY A 10 5.34 10.35 -0.17
CA GLY A 10 4.37 10.50 0.92
C GLY A 10 2.99 10.91 0.43
N LEU A 11 2.94 11.77 -0.60
CA LEU A 11 1.69 12.12 -1.29
C LEU A 11 1.11 10.94 -2.06
N LEU A 12 1.97 10.21 -2.79
CA LEU A 12 1.58 9.00 -3.51
C LEU A 12 1.08 7.92 -2.55
N TRP A 13 1.74 7.75 -1.40
CA TRP A 13 1.32 6.82 -0.37
C TRP A 13 -0.01 7.23 0.26
N GLY A 14 -0.19 8.50 0.62
CA GLY A 14 -1.46 9.01 1.15
C GLY A 14 -2.61 8.89 0.14
N TRP A 15 -2.33 9.13 -1.15
CA TRP A 15 -3.31 8.93 -2.22
C TRP A 15 -3.65 7.45 -2.41
N LEU A 16 -2.63 6.57 -2.46
CA LEU A 16 -2.80 5.13 -2.57
C LEU A 16 -3.61 4.57 -1.40
N TRP A 17 -3.44 5.12 -0.19
CA TRP A 17 -4.15 4.68 1.02
C TRP A 17 -5.51 5.37 1.25
N SER A 18 -6.06 6.02 0.22
CA SER A 18 -7.37 6.70 0.32
C SER A 18 -8.49 5.72 0.68
N GLU A 19 -9.31 6.08 1.66
CA GLU A 19 -10.47 5.30 2.12
C GLU A 19 -11.42 4.96 0.96
N ARG A 20 -11.60 5.86 -0.01
CA ARG A 20 -12.49 5.64 -1.17
C ARG A 20 -12.09 4.48 -2.09
N PHE A 21 -10.80 4.10 -2.12
CA PHE A 21 -10.34 3.04 -3.02
C PHE A 21 -10.43 1.67 -2.36
N TRP A 22 -10.18 1.60 -1.05
CA TRP A 22 -10.10 0.34 -0.31
C TRP A 22 -11.34 0.05 0.54
N LEU A 23 -11.98 1.08 1.10
CA LEU A 23 -13.06 0.94 2.06
C LEU A 23 -14.41 1.42 1.48
N PRO A 24 -15.53 0.83 1.94
CA PRO A 24 -16.87 1.34 1.67
C PRO A 24 -17.08 2.74 2.26
N GLN A 25 -18.09 3.48 1.78
CA GLN A 25 -18.41 4.87 2.16
C GLN A 25 -18.72 5.10 3.66
N ASN A 26 -18.76 4.05 4.48
CA ASN A 26 -19.19 4.08 5.87
C ASN A 26 -18.13 3.55 6.84
N VAL A 27 -16.92 3.24 6.36
CA VAL A 27 -15.87 2.65 7.18
C VAL A 27 -14.58 3.44 6.96
N SER A 28 -13.93 3.85 8.04
CA SER A 28 -12.61 4.45 8.01
C SER A 28 -11.53 3.46 8.45
N TRP A 29 -10.27 3.72 8.10
CA TRP A 29 -9.15 2.89 8.58
C TRP A 29 -9.05 2.90 10.12
N ALA A 30 -9.44 4.02 10.75
CA ALA A 30 -9.47 4.17 12.20
C ALA A 30 -10.52 3.26 12.87
N ASP A 31 -11.64 2.96 12.20
CA ASP A 31 -12.64 2.02 12.73
C ASP A 31 -12.11 0.57 12.71
N LEU A 32 -11.30 0.24 11.72
CA LEU A 32 -10.68 -1.10 11.58
C LEU A 32 -9.49 -1.29 12.52
N GLU A 33 -8.95 -0.23 13.10
CA GLU A 33 -7.87 -0.29 14.09
C GLU A 33 -8.37 -0.75 15.47
N GLY A 34 -9.68 -0.70 15.72
CA GLY A 34 -10.31 -1.14 16.98
C GLY A 34 -9.90 -0.28 18.19
N PRO A 35 -10.73 -0.23 19.25
CA PRO A 35 -10.24 0.27 20.53
C PRO A 35 -9.10 -0.67 20.94
N GLY A 36 -7.90 -0.12 21.20
CA GLY A 36 -6.67 -0.86 21.47
C GLY A 36 -6.78 -1.80 22.67
N ASP A 37 -7.50 -2.89 22.49
CA ASP A 37 -7.98 -3.82 23.49
C ASP A 37 -6.93 -4.89 23.77
N GLY A 38 -5.64 -4.54 23.71
CA GLY A 38 -4.51 -5.40 24.13
C GLY A 38 -4.35 -6.72 23.37
N TYR A 39 -5.33 -7.13 22.56
CA TYR A 39 -5.24 -8.25 21.65
C TYR A 39 -4.55 -7.75 20.39
N GLY A 40 -3.34 -8.26 20.14
CA GLY A 40 -2.52 -7.92 18.98
C GLY A 40 -3.14 -8.41 17.67
N TYR A 41 -4.32 -7.91 17.31
CA TYR A 41 -4.92 -8.16 16.02
C TYR A 41 -4.01 -7.56 14.93
N PRO A 42 -3.72 -8.31 13.86
CA PRO A 42 -2.91 -7.81 12.76
C PRO A 42 -3.64 -6.61 12.14
N ARG A 43 -2.98 -5.45 12.10
CA ARG A 43 -3.58 -4.22 11.57
C ARG A 43 -4.08 -4.50 10.15
N ALA A 44 -5.35 -4.17 9.89
CA ALA A 44 -5.96 -4.35 8.57
C ALA A 44 -5.09 -3.75 7.46
N GLN A 45 -4.42 -2.63 7.77
CA GLN A 45 -3.47 -1.98 6.89
C GLN A 45 -2.35 -2.90 6.36
N HIS A 46 -1.84 -3.86 7.14
CA HIS A 46 -0.80 -4.78 6.68
C HIS A 46 -1.30 -5.79 5.65
N ILE A 47 -2.56 -6.22 5.75
CA ILE A 47 -3.16 -7.15 4.79
C ILE A 47 -3.36 -6.43 3.46
N PHE A 48 -3.89 -5.20 3.49
CA PHE A 48 -4.11 -4.42 2.29
C PHE A 48 -2.79 -3.89 1.68
N SER A 49 -1.74 -3.67 2.48
CA SER A 49 -0.46 -3.15 1.98
C SER A 49 0.36 -4.23 1.27
N ALA A 50 0.07 -5.50 1.50
CA ALA A 50 0.66 -6.61 0.74
C ALA A 50 0.33 -6.53 -0.76
N PHE A 51 -0.84 -5.99 -1.14
CA PHE A 51 -1.24 -5.85 -2.54
C PHE A 51 -0.35 -4.91 -3.37
N PRO A 52 -0.15 -3.63 -3.00
CA PRO A 52 0.74 -2.74 -3.74
C PRO A 52 2.19 -3.21 -3.70
N VAL A 53 2.63 -3.88 -2.63
CA VAL A 53 3.97 -4.49 -2.56
C VAL A 53 4.11 -5.61 -3.58
N ALA A 54 3.13 -6.53 -3.64
CA ALA A 54 3.13 -7.61 -4.64
C ALA A 54 3.08 -7.06 -6.07
N ALA A 55 2.25 -6.04 -6.33
CA ALA A 55 2.20 -5.35 -7.62
C ALA A 55 3.53 -4.68 -7.97
N GLY A 56 4.22 -4.07 -7.00
CA GLY A 56 5.55 -3.50 -7.18
C GLY A 56 6.58 -4.57 -7.56
N ILE A 57 6.64 -5.68 -6.82
CA ILE A 57 7.53 -6.81 -7.12
C ILE A 57 7.23 -7.40 -8.50
N PHE A 58 5.96 -7.59 -8.84
CA PHE A 58 5.54 -8.07 -10.14
C PHE A 58 5.93 -7.11 -11.27
N SER A 59 5.77 -5.80 -11.06
CA SER A 59 6.16 -4.78 -12.04
C SER A 59 7.66 -4.77 -12.28
N VAL A 60 8.46 -4.88 -11.21
CA VAL A 60 9.92 -5.02 -11.31
C VAL A 60 10.27 -6.26 -12.12
N ARG A 61 9.65 -7.40 -11.81
CA ARG A 61 9.86 -8.65 -12.55
C ARG A 61 9.53 -8.50 -14.04
N LEU A 62 8.41 -7.88 -14.37
CA LEU A 62 7.98 -7.66 -15.75
C LEU A 62 8.93 -6.72 -16.50
N LEU A 63 9.47 -5.70 -15.82
CA LEU A 63 10.48 -4.81 -16.38
C LEU A 63 11.79 -5.55 -16.66
N PHE A 64 12.27 -6.39 -15.74
CA PHE A 64 13.43 -7.24 -16.01
C PHE A 64 13.18 -8.17 -17.21
N GLU A 65 12.05 -8.87 -17.23
CA GLU A 65 11.73 -9.82 -18.30
C GLU A 65 11.47 -9.14 -19.66
N ARG A 66 10.97 -7.90 -19.72
CA ARG A 66 10.68 -7.21 -20.99
C ARG A 66 11.72 -6.20 -21.45
N VAL A 67 12.41 -5.52 -20.53
CA VAL A 67 13.48 -4.56 -20.88
C VAL A 67 14.75 -5.32 -21.26
N SER A 68 15.09 -6.41 -20.55
CA SER A 68 16.27 -7.21 -20.91
C SER A 68 16.06 -8.02 -22.20
N LEU A 69 14.84 -8.45 -22.52
CA LEU A 69 14.57 -9.24 -23.74
C LEU A 69 14.50 -8.38 -25.01
N CYS A 70 14.25 -7.06 -24.90
CA CYS A 70 14.16 -6.18 -26.07
C CYS A 70 15.53 -5.60 -26.51
N CYS A 71 16.54 -5.60 -25.64
CA CYS A 71 17.92 -5.21 -26.01
C CYS A 71 18.75 -6.37 -26.59
N LEU A 72 18.22 -7.60 -26.60
CA LEU A 72 18.87 -8.82 -27.12
C LEU A 72 18.11 -9.38 -28.35
N GLY A 73 17.45 -8.53 -29.11
CA GLY A 73 16.75 -8.86 -30.36
C GLY A 73 17.14 -7.93 -31.49
#